data_AF-A0A232LM33-F1
#
_entry.id   AF-A0A232LM33-F1
#
_cell.length_a   1.000
_cell.length_b   1.000
_cell.length_c   1.000
_cell.angle_alpha   90.00
_cell.angle_beta   90.00
_cell.angle_gamma   90.00
#
_symmetry.space_group_name_H-M   'P 1'
#
loop_
_entity.id
_entity.type
_entity.pdbx_description
1 polymer ?
#
loop_
_entity_poly.entity_id
_entity_poly.type
_entity_poly.pdbx_seq_one_letter_code
_entity_poly.pdbx_strand_id
1 'polypeptide(L)'
;MSASIDPRRPWKVTTELSKSVECLPRVMELSRRVKSRKRDRDRLSPGFKKDCQGCCRPKQKDQLREKKCPPICRRYRRAVKKYHRLLRNEKQRQQNRLKRENLERYKREQPVIDSERELSGKVVDEEVLGALQRTGAIARKHLLLLDAVLTMPEATVEAELGRRIRAIYAVIAFDVEEGSPLPRRPSPTESSAQVQGSQ
;
A
#
# COMPACT_ATOMS: atom_id res chain seq x y z
N MET A 1 6.06 -31.13 5.72
CA MET A 1 4.93 -30.40 5.10
C MET A 1 5.52 -29.20 4.34
N SER A 2 4.87 -28.76 3.27
CA SER A 2 5.11 -27.48 2.55
C SER A 2 6.53 -27.12 2.07
N ALA A 3 7.34 -28.06 1.56
CA ALA A 3 8.69 -27.76 1.05
C ALA A 3 8.76 -26.68 -0.06
N SER A 4 7.62 -26.31 -0.67
CA SER A 4 7.52 -25.31 -1.75
C SER A 4 7.07 -23.92 -1.30
N ILE A 5 6.65 -23.74 -0.04
CA ILE A 5 6.15 -22.44 0.45
C ILE A 5 7.33 -21.67 1.05
N ASP A 6 7.57 -20.46 0.54
CA ASP A 6 8.62 -19.56 1.03
C ASP A 6 8.08 -18.76 2.23
N PRO A 7 8.57 -19.01 3.47
CA PRO A 7 8.05 -18.36 4.67
C PRO A 7 8.38 -16.86 4.76
N ARG A 8 9.33 -16.37 3.95
CA ARG A 8 9.75 -14.96 3.91
C ARG A 8 9.20 -14.21 2.71
N ARG A 9 8.27 -14.83 1.97
CA ARG A 9 7.68 -14.23 0.79
C ARG A 9 6.93 -12.93 1.14
N PRO A 10 7.20 -11.82 0.43
CA PRO A 10 6.51 -10.56 0.70
C PRO A 10 5.02 -10.62 0.34
N TRP A 11 4.16 -10.26 1.29
CA TRP A 11 2.72 -10.09 1.07
C TRP A 11 2.37 -8.83 0.26
N LYS A 12 3.28 -7.85 0.24
CA LYS A 12 3.16 -6.65 -0.59
C LYS A 12 3.81 -6.90 -1.95
N VAL A 13 3.20 -6.37 -3.00
CA VAL A 13 3.84 -6.35 -4.32
C VAL A 13 5.10 -5.49 -4.22
N THR A 14 6.26 -6.13 -4.41
CA THR A 14 7.56 -5.46 -4.37
C THR A 14 7.74 -4.54 -5.57
N THR A 15 8.73 -3.65 -5.50
CA THR A 15 9.12 -2.80 -6.63
C THR A 15 9.51 -3.62 -7.84
N GLU A 16 10.19 -4.76 -7.66
CA GLU A 16 10.61 -5.66 -8.74
C GLU A 16 9.41 -6.33 -9.41
N LEU A 17 8.47 -6.84 -8.63
CA LEU A 17 7.21 -7.41 -9.15
C LEU A 17 6.36 -6.34 -9.85
N SER A 18 6.41 -5.09 -9.39
CA SER A 18 5.73 -3.98 -10.08
C SER A 18 6.42 -3.62 -11.40
N LYS A 19 7.76 -3.69 -11.45
CA LYS A 19 8.56 -3.45 -12.66
C LYS A 19 8.36 -4.55 -13.72
N SER A 20 8.13 -5.80 -13.32
CA SER A 20 7.87 -6.90 -14.26
C SER A 20 6.65 -6.66 -15.16
N VAL A 21 5.67 -5.87 -14.70
CA VAL A 21 4.51 -5.42 -15.50
C VAL A 21 4.94 -4.68 -16.77
N GLU A 22 6.06 -3.97 -16.73
CA GLU A 22 6.56 -3.22 -17.89
C GLU A 22 7.05 -4.13 -19.02
N CYS A 23 7.47 -5.34 -18.67
CA CYS A 23 7.95 -6.36 -19.60
C CYS A 23 6.82 -7.19 -20.21
N LEU A 24 5.56 -7.00 -19.77
CA LEU A 24 4.44 -7.77 -20.32
C LEU A 24 4.22 -7.44 -21.81
N PRO A 25 3.99 -8.45 -22.68
CA PRO A 25 3.91 -8.26 -24.13
C PRO A 25 2.94 -7.14 -24.55
N ARG A 26 1.76 -7.10 -23.94
CA ARG A 26 0.73 -6.09 -24.23
C ARG A 26 1.12 -4.68 -23.78
N VAL A 27 1.79 -4.56 -22.63
CA VAL A 27 2.28 -3.27 -22.11
C VAL A 27 3.42 -2.76 -22.99
N MET A 28 4.33 -3.64 -23.40
CA MET A 28 5.40 -3.33 -24.35
C MET A 28 4.84 -2.88 -25.70
N GLU A 29 3.85 -3.58 -26.24
CA GLU A 29 3.19 -3.22 -27.51
C GLU A 29 2.59 -1.81 -27.44
N LEU A 30 1.81 -1.51 -26.40
CA LEU A 30 1.22 -0.18 -26.19
C LEU A 30 2.29 0.89 -25.98
N SER A 31 3.36 0.58 -25.26
CA SER A 31 4.51 1.47 -25.05
C SER A 31 5.22 1.79 -26.37
N ARG A 32 5.44 0.79 -27.23
CA ARG A 32 6.00 0.98 -28.58
C ARG A 32 5.09 1.87 -29.44
N ARG A 33 3.77 1.66 -29.41
CA ARG A 33 2.81 2.51 -30.14
C ARG A 33 2.86 3.96 -29.66
N VAL A 34 2.93 4.20 -28.35
CA VAL A 34 3.10 5.55 -27.79
C VAL A 34 4.42 6.19 -28.26
N LYS A 35 5.54 5.45 -28.21
CA LYS A 35 6.85 5.92 -28.65
C LYS A 35 6.88 6.24 -30.16
N SER A 36 6.32 5.37 -31.00
CA SER A 36 6.22 5.59 -32.45
C SER A 36 5.45 6.87 -32.75
N ARG A 37 4.28 7.09 -32.13
CA ARG A 37 3.49 8.32 -32.35
C ARG A 37 4.22 9.57 -31.89
N LYS A 38 4.98 9.49 -30.80
CA LYS A 38 5.85 10.59 -30.35
C LYS A 38 6.91 10.91 -31.40
N ARG A 39 7.55 9.89 -31.97
CA ARG A 39 8.53 10.05 -33.06
C ARG A 39 7.90 10.65 -34.32
N ASP A 40 6.73 10.18 -34.73
CA ASP A 40 6.01 10.72 -35.89
C ASP A 40 5.76 12.23 -35.73
N ARG A 41 5.32 12.66 -34.53
CA ARG A 41 5.16 14.10 -34.21
C ARG A 41 6.47 14.85 -34.26
N ASP A 42 7.53 14.29 -33.68
CA ASP A 42 8.82 14.96 -33.61
C ASP A 42 9.43 15.10 -35.02
N ARG A 43 9.20 14.13 -35.92
CA ARG A 43 9.55 14.19 -37.35
C ARG A 43 8.73 15.23 -38.13
N LEU A 44 7.46 15.43 -37.77
CA LEU A 44 6.58 16.44 -38.40
C LEU A 44 6.94 17.90 -38.05
N SER A 45 8.00 18.17 -37.27
CA SER A 45 8.27 19.51 -36.73
C SER A 45 9.44 20.20 -37.44
N PRO A 46 9.18 21.21 -38.28
CA PRO A 46 8.95 22.57 -37.76
C PRO A 46 7.56 23.16 -38.02
N GLY A 47 6.89 22.76 -39.12
CA GLY A 47 5.58 23.30 -39.54
C GLY A 47 4.46 22.94 -38.57
N PHE A 48 4.38 21.67 -38.12
CA PHE A 48 3.34 21.24 -37.16
C PHE A 48 3.45 21.95 -35.80
N LYS A 49 4.68 22.26 -35.35
CA LYS A 49 4.87 23.07 -34.15
C LYS A 49 4.47 24.52 -34.43
N LYS A 50 4.87 25.16 -35.53
CA LYS A 50 4.44 26.52 -35.89
C LYS A 50 2.91 26.66 -36.01
N ASP A 51 2.25 25.72 -36.69
CA ASP A 51 0.78 25.70 -36.89
C ASP A 51 -0.01 25.35 -35.63
N CYS A 52 0.62 24.63 -34.68
CA CYS A 52 -0.02 24.20 -33.42
C CYS A 52 0.55 24.93 -32.17
N GLN A 53 1.46 25.90 -32.31
CA GLN A 53 2.25 26.50 -31.21
C GLN A 53 1.45 27.41 -30.27
N GLY A 54 0.26 27.86 -30.67
CA GLY A 54 -0.57 28.78 -29.87
C GLY A 54 -2.04 28.37 -29.70
N CYS A 55 -2.67 27.76 -30.70
CA CYS A 55 -4.13 27.55 -30.77
C CYS A 55 -4.68 26.49 -29.80
N CYS A 56 -3.79 25.84 -29.07
CA CYS A 56 -4.02 24.54 -28.46
C CYS A 56 -3.51 24.51 -27.00
N ARG A 57 -2.89 25.60 -26.51
CA ARG A 57 -2.56 25.86 -25.10
C ARG A 57 -3.78 26.47 -24.38
N PRO A 58 -4.10 26.09 -23.13
CA PRO A 58 -5.20 26.68 -22.36
C PRO A 58 -4.84 28.04 -21.73
N LYS A 59 -3.99 28.86 -22.36
CA LYS A 59 -3.61 30.16 -21.78
C LYS A 59 -4.63 31.22 -22.17
N GLN A 60 -5.41 31.59 -21.15
CA GLN A 60 -6.23 32.78 -20.94
C GLN A 60 -7.24 33.13 -22.05
N LYS A 61 -8.50 33.08 -21.66
CA LYS A 61 -9.70 33.35 -22.47
C LYS A 61 -9.82 34.80 -22.94
N ASP A 62 -8.87 35.65 -22.61
CA ASP A 62 -9.03 37.07 -22.81
C ASP A 62 -8.17 37.50 -24.02
N GLN A 63 -8.89 37.78 -25.10
CA GLN A 63 -8.56 38.76 -26.15
C GLN A 63 -7.89 38.34 -27.47
N LEU A 64 -7.61 37.06 -27.76
CA LEU A 64 -7.02 36.72 -29.08
C LEU A 64 -7.78 35.61 -29.80
N ARG A 65 -8.63 36.03 -30.75
CA ARG A 65 -9.18 35.34 -31.94
C ARG A 65 -9.33 33.82 -31.83
N GLU A 66 -10.53 33.29 -32.11
CA GLU A 66 -10.86 31.87 -32.34
C GLU A 66 -9.99 31.20 -33.44
N LYS A 67 -8.67 31.11 -33.29
CA LYS A 67 -7.83 30.31 -34.16
C LYS A 67 -8.14 28.85 -33.84
N LYS A 68 -9.07 28.26 -34.59
CA LYS A 68 -9.46 26.85 -34.45
C LYS A 68 -8.21 26.00 -34.71
N CYS A 69 -7.78 25.27 -33.68
CA CYS A 69 -6.66 24.31 -33.78
C CYS A 69 -6.87 23.40 -35.02
N PRO A 70 -5.87 23.25 -35.92
CA PRO A 70 -6.04 22.52 -37.17
C PRO A 70 -6.60 21.10 -36.97
N PRO A 71 -7.44 20.57 -37.89
CA PRO A 71 -8.00 19.22 -37.78
C PRO A 71 -6.95 18.13 -37.56
N ILE A 72 -5.79 18.27 -38.20
CA ILE A 72 -4.63 17.37 -38.04
C ILE A 72 -4.10 17.41 -36.59
N CYS A 73 -3.95 18.58 -35.98
CA CYS A 73 -3.49 18.68 -34.58
C CYS A 73 -4.54 18.11 -33.58
N ARG A 74 -5.84 18.26 -33.86
CA ARG A 74 -6.91 17.64 -33.06
C ARG A 74 -6.90 16.11 -33.17
N ARG A 75 -6.80 15.56 -34.39
CA ARG A 75 -6.73 14.11 -34.63
C ARG A 75 -5.51 13.50 -33.95
N TYR A 76 -4.34 14.13 -34.08
CA TYR A 76 -3.13 13.70 -33.41
C TYR A 76 -3.28 13.69 -31.88
N ARG A 77 -3.76 14.77 -31.27
CA ARG A 77 -3.97 14.82 -29.80
C ARG A 77 -4.96 13.78 -29.31
N ARG A 78 -6.08 13.56 -30.03
CA ARG A 78 -7.04 12.50 -29.72
C ARG A 78 -6.37 11.12 -29.77
N ALA A 79 -5.57 10.84 -30.80
CA ALA A 79 -4.85 9.59 -30.94
C ALA A 79 -3.83 9.37 -29.80
N VAL A 80 -3.00 10.37 -29.50
CA VAL A 80 -2.03 10.33 -28.39
C VAL A 80 -2.72 10.11 -27.05
N LYS A 81 -3.78 10.88 -26.76
CA LYS A 81 -4.56 10.73 -25.54
C LYS A 81 -5.19 9.32 -25.44
N LYS A 82 -5.69 8.78 -26.56
CA LYS A 82 -6.22 7.41 -26.63
C LYS A 82 -5.15 6.39 -26.26
N TYR A 83 -3.98 6.41 -26.88
CA TYR A 83 -2.93 5.42 -26.63
C TYR A 83 -2.29 5.56 -25.24
N HIS A 84 -2.11 6.77 -24.72
CA HIS A 84 -1.68 6.96 -23.33
C HIS A 84 -2.71 6.44 -22.33
N ARG A 85 -4.00 6.66 -22.58
CA ARG A 85 -5.07 6.11 -21.73
C ARG A 85 -5.05 4.59 -21.77
N LEU A 86 -4.93 3.99 -22.95
CA LEU A 86 -4.83 2.52 -23.11
C LEU A 86 -3.62 1.96 -22.36
N LEU A 87 -2.43 2.56 -22.53
CA LEU A 87 -1.22 2.13 -21.83
C LEU A 87 -1.37 2.22 -20.30
N ARG A 88 -1.92 3.33 -19.79
CA ARG A 88 -2.16 3.52 -18.35
C ARG A 88 -3.16 2.49 -17.81
N ASN A 89 -4.28 2.32 -18.51
CA ASN A 89 -5.31 1.36 -18.12
C ASN A 89 -4.76 -0.07 -18.11
N GLU A 90 -3.95 -0.43 -19.11
CA GLU A 90 -3.36 -1.76 -19.19
C GLU A 90 -2.36 -1.98 -18.06
N LYS A 91 -1.44 -1.04 -17.83
CA LYS A 91 -0.52 -1.12 -16.67
C LYS A 91 -1.28 -1.26 -15.35
N GLN A 92 -2.34 -0.49 -15.16
CA GLN A 92 -3.17 -0.57 -13.95
C GLN A 92 -3.86 -1.93 -13.82
N ARG A 93 -4.40 -2.48 -14.92
CA ARG A 93 -5.04 -3.81 -14.93
C ARG A 93 -4.06 -4.90 -14.53
N GLN A 94 -2.86 -4.88 -15.11
CA GLN A 94 -1.83 -5.86 -14.83
C GLN A 94 -1.32 -5.74 -13.39
N GLN A 95 -1.11 -4.52 -12.90
CA GLN A 95 -0.78 -4.30 -11.48
C GLN A 95 -1.88 -4.80 -10.54
N ASN A 96 -3.16 -4.53 -10.84
CA ASN A 96 -4.28 -5.00 -10.04
C ASN A 96 -4.39 -6.53 -10.06
N ARG A 97 -4.12 -7.16 -11.22
CA ARG A 97 -4.07 -8.62 -11.34
C ARG A 97 -2.98 -9.20 -10.44
N LEU A 98 -1.75 -8.68 -10.53
CA LEU A 98 -0.64 -9.12 -9.69
C LEU A 98 -0.93 -8.94 -8.20
N LYS A 99 -1.53 -7.80 -7.80
CA LYS A 99 -1.94 -7.57 -6.41
C LYS A 99 -2.94 -8.62 -5.93
N ARG A 100 -3.93 -8.96 -6.77
CA ARG A 100 -4.92 -9.99 -6.45
C ARG A 100 -4.27 -11.37 -6.35
N GLU A 101 -3.45 -11.75 -7.32
CA GLU A 101 -2.77 -13.05 -7.31
C GLU A 101 -1.84 -13.21 -6.10
N ASN A 102 -1.10 -12.16 -5.73
CA ASN A 102 -0.26 -12.17 -4.54
C ASN A 102 -1.12 -12.29 -3.27
N LEU A 103 -2.21 -11.53 -3.16
CA LEU A 103 -3.13 -11.60 -2.02
C LEU A 103 -3.77 -12.99 -1.89
N GLU A 104 -4.24 -13.58 -2.99
CA GLU A 104 -4.86 -14.90 -2.98
C GLU A 104 -3.85 -16.02 -2.69
N ARG A 105 -2.57 -15.84 -3.02
CA ARG A 105 -1.52 -16.74 -2.54
C ARG A 105 -1.28 -16.57 -1.06
N TYR A 106 -1.13 -15.34 -0.58
CA TYR A 106 -0.94 -15.05 0.84
C TYR A 106 -2.06 -15.64 1.70
N LYS A 107 -3.32 -15.44 1.31
CA LYS A 107 -4.49 -16.01 2.02
C LYS A 107 -4.45 -17.55 2.13
N ARG A 108 -3.82 -18.23 1.17
CA ARG A 108 -3.72 -19.70 1.14
C ARG A 108 -2.48 -20.22 1.86
N GLU A 109 -1.35 -19.54 1.66
CA GLU A 109 -0.04 -19.97 2.14
C GLU A 109 0.19 -19.55 3.61
N GLN A 110 -0.29 -18.37 4.03
CA GLN A 110 -0.06 -17.84 5.37
C GLN A 110 -0.64 -18.72 6.48
N PRO A 111 -1.88 -19.24 6.38
CA PRO A 111 -2.41 -20.13 7.42
C PRO A 111 -1.57 -21.39 7.61
N VAL A 112 -1.01 -21.94 6.51
CA VAL A 112 -0.14 -23.11 6.57
C VAL A 112 1.19 -22.77 7.27
N ILE A 113 1.78 -21.62 6.92
CA ILE A 113 3.00 -21.12 7.57
C ILE A 113 2.76 -20.92 9.08
N ASP A 114 1.63 -20.32 9.44
CA ASP A 114 1.30 -20.01 10.84
C ASP A 114 1.09 -21.31 11.64
N SER A 115 0.34 -22.29 11.10
CA SER A 115 0.17 -23.61 11.76
C SER A 115 1.49 -24.38 11.87
N GLU A 116 2.34 -24.36 10.85
CA GLU A 116 3.65 -25.01 10.93
C GLU A 116 4.55 -24.35 12.00
N ARG A 117 4.47 -23.01 12.13
CA ARG A 117 5.19 -22.27 13.17
C ARG A 117 4.70 -22.61 14.57
N GLU A 118 3.39 -22.62 14.78
CA GLU A 118 2.77 -23.02 16.05
C GLU A 118 3.19 -24.43 16.46
N LEU A 119 3.11 -25.39 15.55
CA LEU A 119 3.49 -26.78 15.82
C LEU A 119 5.00 -26.95 16.04
N SER A 120 5.82 -26.11 15.41
CA SER A 120 7.27 -26.08 15.66
C SER A 120 7.66 -25.41 16.98
N GLY A 121 6.68 -24.85 17.70
CA GLY A 121 6.90 -24.13 18.95
C GLY A 121 7.51 -22.74 18.80
N LYS A 122 7.50 -22.19 17.59
CA LYS A 122 8.01 -20.85 17.27
C LYS A 122 6.84 -19.92 16.95
N VAL A 123 5.96 -19.71 17.94
CA VAL A 123 4.74 -18.90 17.80
C VAL A 123 5.07 -17.44 17.43
N VAL A 124 6.17 -16.91 17.96
CA VAL A 124 6.73 -15.61 17.56
C VAL A 124 8.11 -15.84 16.96
N ASP A 125 8.36 -15.24 15.80
CA ASP A 125 9.67 -15.30 15.17
C ASP A 125 10.68 -14.49 16.00
N GLU A 126 11.82 -15.09 16.34
CA GLU A 126 12.90 -14.45 17.09
C GLU A 126 13.40 -13.17 16.41
N GLU A 127 13.36 -13.14 15.07
CA GLU A 127 13.71 -11.96 14.29
C GLU A 127 12.73 -10.80 14.53
N VAL A 128 11.44 -11.11 14.71
CA VAL A 128 10.39 -10.14 15.02
C VAL A 128 10.53 -9.64 16.45
N LEU A 129 10.77 -10.53 17.42
CA LEU A 129 11.08 -10.16 18.81
C LEU A 129 12.29 -9.22 18.87
N GLY A 130 13.38 -9.54 18.17
CA GLY A 130 14.57 -8.71 18.09
C GLY A 130 14.34 -7.36 17.39
N ALA A 131 13.50 -7.32 16.34
CA ALA A 131 13.12 -6.07 15.68
C ALA A 131 12.28 -5.15 16.60
N LEU A 132 11.34 -5.73 17.35
CA LEU A 132 10.52 -5.01 18.31
C LEU A 132 11.36 -4.42 19.45
N GLN A 133 12.36 -5.18 19.92
CA GLN A 133 13.35 -4.70 20.90
C GLN A 133 14.17 -3.52 20.35
N ARG A 134 14.73 -3.65 19.14
CA ARG A 134 15.58 -2.62 18.53
C ARG A 134 14.83 -1.32 18.22
N THR A 135 13.58 -1.43 17.80
CA THR A 135 12.75 -0.28 17.44
C THR A 135 12.15 0.42 18.65
N GLY A 136 12.19 -0.21 19.83
CA GLY A 136 11.51 0.29 21.03
C GLY A 136 9.99 0.36 20.89
N ALA A 137 9.41 -0.27 19.86
CA ALA A 137 7.98 -0.24 19.58
C ALA A 137 7.15 -0.93 20.68
N ILE A 138 7.80 -1.81 21.46
CA ILE A 138 7.22 -2.53 22.57
C ILE A 138 8.18 -2.42 23.77
N ALA A 139 7.65 -2.07 24.95
CA ALA A 139 8.47 -1.99 26.16
C ALA A 139 8.93 -3.39 26.60
N ARG A 140 10.12 -3.48 27.20
CA ARG A 140 10.77 -4.74 27.61
C ARG A 140 9.85 -5.68 28.40
N LYS A 141 9.00 -5.13 29.29
CA LYS A 141 8.01 -5.89 30.06
C LYS A 141 7.00 -6.66 29.20
N HIS A 142 6.54 -6.08 28.10
CA HIS A 142 5.59 -6.73 27.19
C HIS A 142 6.27 -7.85 26.38
N LEU A 143 7.56 -7.69 26.04
CA LEU A 143 8.32 -8.72 25.33
C LEU A 143 8.55 -9.94 26.23
N LEU A 144 8.90 -9.71 27.50
CA LEU A 144 9.03 -10.78 28.50
C LEU A 144 7.71 -11.51 28.74
N LEU A 145 6.59 -10.78 28.73
CA LEU A 145 5.26 -11.38 28.79
C LEU A 145 4.98 -12.28 27.59
N LEU A 146 5.22 -11.78 26.38
CA LEU A 146 4.99 -12.54 25.14
C LEU A 146 5.84 -13.81 25.11
N ASP A 147 7.13 -13.70 25.44
CA ASP A 147 8.05 -14.83 25.52
C ASP A 147 7.57 -15.87 26.54
N ALA A 148 7.36 -15.47 27.79
CA ALA A 148 7.02 -16.40 28.86
C ALA A 148 5.67 -17.10 28.65
N VAL A 149 4.67 -16.40 28.11
CA VAL A 149 3.32 -16.96 27.88
C VAL A 149 3.28 -17.86 26.65
N LEU A 150 3.90 -17.44 25.54
CA LEU A 150 3.84 -18.14 24.26
C LEU A 150 4.93 -19.23 24.12
N THR A 151 5.83 -19.37 25.09
CA THR A 151 6.78 -20.49 25.15
C THR A 151 6.01 -21.81 25.20
N MET A 152 6.44 -22.82 24.43
CA MET A 152 5.80 -24.13 24.41
C MET A 152 5.98 -24.91 25.72
N PRO A 153 5.09 -25.89 26.00
CA PRO A 153 5.26 -26.77 27.14
C PRO A 153 6.58 -27.55 27.09
N GLU A 154 7.25 -27.65 28.24
CA GLU A 154 8.49 -28.40 28.37
C GLU A 154 8.22 -29.92 28.54
N ALA A 155 9.18 -30.77 28.18
CA ALA A 155 8.98 -32.23 28.14
C ALA A 155 8.81 -32.88 29.53
N THR A 156 9.19 -32.18 30.61
CA THR A 156 9.11 -32.67 31.98
C THR A 156 8.21 -31.78 32.84
N VAL A 157 7.58 -32.39 33.85
CA VAL A 157 6.63 -31.70 34.73
C VAL A 157 7.28 -30.55 35.50
N GLU A 158 8.49 -30.77 36.02
CA GLU A 158 9.24 -29.76 36.79
C GLU A 158 9.57 -28.53 35.95
N ALA A 159 9.98 -28.75 34.71
CA ALA A 159 10.39 -27.68 33.83
C ALA A 159 9.17 -26.89 33.31
N GLU A 160 8.04 -27.56 33.07
CA GLU A 160 6.76 -26.91 32.78
C GLU A 160 6.23 -26.10 33.98
N LEU A 161 6.37 -26.59 35.21
CA LEU A 161 6.03 -25.81 36.40
C LEU A 161 6.92 -24.56 36.49
N GLY A 162 8.22 -24.68 36.24
CA GLY A 162 9.14 -23.55 36.16
C GLY A 162 8.74 -22.53 35.09
N ARG A 163 8.36 -23.00 33.89
CA ARG A 163 7.84 -22.15 32.81
C ARG A 163 6.59 -21.39 33.23
N ARG A 164 5.61 -22.07 33.82
CA ARG A 164 4.36 -21.45 34.31
C ARG A 164 4.64 -20.39 35.38
N ILE A 165 5.54 -20.67 36.31
CA ILE A 165 5.95 -19.71 37.34
C ILE A 165 6.55 -18.45 36.69
N ARG A 166 7.45 -18.60 35.69
CA ARG A 166 8.00 -17.47 34.93
C ARG A 166 6.90 -16.67 34.22
N ALA A 167 5.93 -17.34 33.61
CA ALA A 167 4.80 -16.68 32.96
C ALA A 167 3.93 -15.89 33.95
N ILE A 168 3.65 -16.45 35.14
CA ILE A 168 2.92 -15.76 36.22
C ILE A 168 3.64 -14.47 36.62
N TYR A 169 4.96 -14.54 36.87
CA TYR A 169 5.73 -13.35 37.22
C TYR A 169 5.76 -12.32 36.10
N ALA A 170 5.82 -12.75 34.84
CA ALA A 170 5.78 -11.85 33.69
C ALA A 170 4.43 -11.12 33.58
N VAL A 171 3.32 -11.82 33.86
CA VAL A 171 1.97 -11.22 33.92
C VAL A 171 1.87 -10.21 35.06
N ILE A 172 2.39 -10.53 36.25
CA ILE A 172 2.39 -9.61 37.39
C ILE A 172 3.21 -8.36 37.09
N ALA A 173 4.38 -8.50 36.45
CA ALA A 173 5.20 -7.36 36.05
C ALA A 173 4.58 -6.52 34.93
N PHE A 174 3.61 -7.09 34.21
CA PHE A 174 2.85 -6.42 33.18
C PHE A 174 1.66 -5.67 33.80
N ASP A 175 1.93 -4.52 34.42
CA ASP A 175 0.87 -3.62 34.87
C ASP A 175 0.05 -3.14 33.67
N VAL A 176 -1.25 -3.48 33.68
CA VAL A 176 -2.27 -2.96 32.77
C VAL A 176 -2.79 -1.65 33.36
N GLU A 177 -2.35 -0.52 32.82
CA GLU A 177 -3.08 0.74 33.01
C GLU A 177 -4.38 0.62 32.19
N GLU A 178 -5.48 0.26 32.85
CA GLU A 178 -6.81 0.34 32.28
C GLU A 178 -7.09 1.83 32.00
N GLY A 179 -6.98 2.23 30.73
CA GLY A 179 -7.06 3.64 30.34
C GLY A 179 -8.36 4.29 30.80
N SER A 180 -8.27 5.49 31.37
CA SER A 180 -9.44 6.26 31.82
C SER A 180 -10.52 6.34 30.73
N PRO A 181 -11.81 6.22 31.09
CA PRO A 181 -12.90 6.40 30.14
C PRO A 181 -12.73 7.72 29.38
N LEU A 182 -12.71 7.64 28.05
CA LEU A 182 -12.61 8.85 27.22
C LEU A 182 -13.80 9.78 27.53
N PRO A 183 -13.56 11.08 27.83
CA PRO A 183 -14.64 12.02 28.08
C PRO A 183 -15.58 12.06 26.88
N ARG A 184 -16.89 11.85 27.12
CA ARG A 184 -17.92 12.05 26.10
C ARG A 184 -17.77 13.48 25.57
N ARG A 185 -17.55 13.64 24.26
CA ARG A 185 -17.55 14.96 23.62
C ARG A 185 -18.90 15.64 23.89
N PRO A 186 -18.93 16.87 24.41
CA PRO A 186 -20.18 17.62 24.51
C PRO A 186 -20.71 17.86 23.09
N SER A 187 -21.98 17.56 22.87
CA SER A 187 -22.69 17.90 21.64
C SER A 187 -22.69 19.41 21.44
N PRO A 188 -22.63 19.91 20.18
CA PRO A 188 -22.69 21.35 19.93
C PRO A 188 -24.06 21.87 20.37
N THR A 189 -24.09 22.69 21.42
CA THR A 189 -25.25 23.51 21.77
C THR A 189 -25.39 24.61 20.72
N GLU A 190 -26.55 24.64 20.06
CA GLU A 190 -27.01 25.75 19.23
C GLU A 190 -27.05 27.03 20.06
N SER A 191 -26.13 27.94 19.82
CA SER A 191 -26.21 29.33 20.30
C SER A 191 -26.80 30.18 19.20
N SER A 192 -28.03 30.67 19.39
CA SER A 192 -28.41 32.08 19.16
C SER A 192 -29.94 32.28 19.23
N ALA A 193 -30.38 32.91 20.31
CA ALA A 193 -31.51 33.84 20.25
C ALA A 193 -31.14 35.04 21.12
N GLN A 194 -30.67 36.08 20.45
CA GLN A 194 -30.52 37.43 20.99
C GLN A 194 -31.89 37.93 21.46
N VAL A 195 -31.99 38.45 22.68
CA VAL A 195 -33.05 39.39 23.06
C VAL A 195 -32.35 40.66 23.50
N GLN A 196 -32.49 41.69 22.67
CA GLN A 196 -32.15 43.07 22.99
C GLN A 196 -33.14 43.60 24.03
N GLY A 197 -32.63 44.20 25.11
CA GLY A 197 -33.41 44.91 26.10
C GLY A 197 -32.75 46.27 26.36
N SER A 198 -33.40 47.30 25.85
CA SER A 198 -33.04 48.71 25.92
C SER A 198 -33.11 49.28 27.34
N GLN A 199 -32.19 50.19 27.67
CA GLN A 199 -32.43 51.33 28.57
C GLN A 199 -31.78 52.57 27.96
#